data_AF-A0A961QCQ7-F1
#
_entry.id   AF-A0A961QCQ7-F1
#
_cell.length_a   1.000
_cell.length_b   1.000
_cell.length_c   1.000
_cell.angle_alpha   90.00
_cell.angle_beta   90.00
_cell.angle_gamma   90.00
#
_symmetry.space_group_name_H-M   'P 1'
#
loop_
_entity.id
_entity.type
_entity.pdbx_description
1 polymer ?
#
loop_
_entity_poly.entity_id
_entity_poly.type
_entity_poly.pdbx_seq_one_letter_code
_entity_poly.pdbx_strand_id
1 'polypeptide(L)'
;MARALQLILHTIRLIFGNLKQALQVSLGGFLLAAGAIFLFVLIVSQFQMGPAGPGGSGTGLVVALFGFALALFLVLVFCAVAIAWHRYILLNEVPRGLFPISINGLAVSYLTRVAGISLLLIVLSVAAMTLINFAIVPLLSAIAGADNGFAGIVLSFATTLAIMVLVQYVAMRLFVSLPAIAVENTGFSIGDAWAASGRERGAIFWILVIMTIAVWGTILLVTLPFVPSGPPIAAQPPLIVSVLLIPIQWFYFMFNICILTTLYGITVEGREI
;
A
#
# COMPACT_ATOMS: atom_id res chain seq x y z
N MET A 1 -1.50 6.67 -22.38
CA MET A 1 -0.73 5.42 -22.16
C MET A 1 0.78 5.60 -22.34
N ALA A 2 1.30 6.17 -23.44
CA ALA A 2 2.74 6.36 -23.64
C ALA A 2 3.46 7.08 -22.47
N ARG A 3 2.89 8.18 -21.99
CA ARG A 3 3.39 8.92 -20.80
C ARG A 3 3.45 8.06 -19.52
N ALA A 4 2.47 7.17 -19.33
CA ALA A 4 2.46 6.24 -18.19
C ALA A 4 3.64 5.26 -18.27
N LEU A 5 3.92 4.72 -19.45
CA LEU A 5 5.05 3.81 -19.66
C LEU A 5 6.40 4.52 -19.42
N GLN A 6 6.54 5.78 -19.85
CA GLN A 6 7.73 6.59 -19.55
C GLN A 6 7.94 6.72 -18.04
N LEU A 7 6.89 7.08 -17.30
CA LEU A 7 6.95 7.18 -15.83
C LEU A 7 7.30 5.83 -15.19
N ILE A 8 6.64 4.73 -15.59
CA ILE A 8 6.94 3.38 -15.07
C ILE A 8 8.41 3.02 -15.31
N LEU A 9 8.91 3.20 -16.54
CA LEU A 9 10.29 2.88 -16.88
C LEU A 9 11.27 3.76 -16.12
N HIS A 10 10.98 5.06 -15.97
CA HIS A 10 11.77 5.97 -15.16
C HIS A 10 11.81 5.51 -13.69
N THR A 11 10.66 5.18 -13.09
CA THR A 11 10.55 4.68 -11.71
C THR A 11 11.31 3.36 -11.52
N ILE A 12 11.21 2.42 -12.45
CA ILE A 12 11.97 1.15 -12.42
C ILE A 12 13.47 1.43 -12.47
N ARG A 13 13.92 2.30 -13.39
CA ARG A 13 15.33 2.72 -13.47
C ARG A 13 15.80 3.41 -12.18
N LEU A 14 14.93 4.18 -11.54
CA LEU A 14 15.24 4.85 -10.28
C LEU A 14 15.53 3.84 -9.15
N ILE A 15 14.73 2.77 -9.07
CA ILE A 15 14.93 1.69 -8.08
C ILE A 15 16.19 0.91 -8.39
N PHE A 16 16.33 0.38 -9.61
CA PHE A 16 17.43 -0.52 -9.95
C PHE A 16 18.76 0.21 -10.17
N GLY A 17 18.73 1.45 -10.66
CA GLY A 17 19.90 2.31 -10.77
C GLY A 17 20.46 2.72 -9.40
N ASN A 18 19.64 2.69 -8.35
CA ASN A 18 20.04 2.97 -6.98
C ASN A 18 19.73 1.79 -6.05
N LEU A 19 19.87 0.55 -6.53
CA LEU A 19 19.41 -0.64 -5.81
C LEU A 19 20.05 -0.77 -4.43
N LYS A 20 21.35 -0.42 -4.32
CA LYS A 20 22.07 -0.43 -3.05
C LYS A 20 21.41 0.50 -2.04
N GLN A 21 21.09 1.72 -2.44
CA GLN A 21 20.46 2.73 -1.58
C GLN A 21 19.00 2.38 -1.29
N ALA A 22 18.27 1.86 -2.28
CA ALA A 22 16.91 1.37 -2.12
C ALA A 22 16.85 0.28 -1.03
N LEU A 23 17.74 -0.70 -1.10
CA LEU A 23 17.87 -1.74 -0.08
C LEU A 23 18.34 -1.17 1.26
N GLN A 24 19.35 -0.30 1.27
CA GLN A 24 19.87 0.28 2.52
C GLN A 24 18.79 1.06 3.30
N VAL A 25 17.94 1.81 2.60
CA VAL A 25 16.88 2.61 3.22
C VAL A 25 15.71 1.75 3.68
N SER A 26 15.36 0.72 2.92
CA SER A 26 14.16 -0.10 3.19
C SER A 26 14.42 -1.32 4.08
N LEU A 27 15.58 -1.97 3.95
CA LEU A 27 15.86 -3.25 4.63
C LEU A 27 15.74 -3.13 6.15
N GLY A 28 16.26 -2.05 6.74
CA GLY A 28 16.12 -1.80 8.17
C GLY A 28 14.66 -1.74 8.61
N GLY A 29 13.81 -1.04 7.86
CA GLY A 29 12.37 -0.97 8.13
C GLY A 29 11.66 -2.32 7.98
N PHE A 30 11.98 -3.08 6.93
CA PHE A 30 11.42 -4.42 6.73
C PHE A 30 11.85 -5.42 7.82
N LEU A 31 13.10 -5.36 8.28
CA LEU A 31 13.59 -6.20 9.38
C LEU A 31 12.91 -5.85 10.70
N LEU A 32 12.73 -4.56 11.01
CA LEU A 32 11.98 -4.11 12.18
C LEU A 32 10.52 -4.56 12.11
N ALA A 33 9.89 -4.44 10.94
CA ALA A 33 8.53 -4.90 10.72
C ALA A 33 8.40 -6.41 10.93
N ALA A 34 9.30 -7.20 10.35
CA ALA A 34 9.32 -8.66 10.50
C ALA A 34 9.52 -9.08 11.97
N GLY A 35 10.47 -8.44 12.67
CA GLY A 35 10.71 -8.69 14.09
C GLY A 35 9.51 -8.33 14.97
N ALA A 36 8.86 -7.20 14.72
CA ALA A 36 7.68 -6.78 15.47
C ALA A 36 6.47 -7.69 15.22
N ILE A 37 6.25 -8.11 13.97
CA ILE A 37 5.21 -9.09 13.62
C ILE A 37 5.50 -10.44 14.28
N PHE A 38 6.74 -10.92 14.22
CA PHE A 38 7.15 -12.16 14.87
C PHE A 38 6.90 -12.12 16.38
N LEU A 39 7.31 -11.04 17.04
CA LEU A 39 7.06 -10.83 18.47
C LEU A 39 5.56 -10.80 18.78
N PHE A 40 4.76 -10.12 17.97
CA PHE A 40 3.30 -10.08 18.13
C PHE A 40 2.69 -11.48 18.01
N VAL A 41 3.09 -12.28 17.02
CA VAL A 41 2.62 -13.67 16.86
C VAL A 41 2.99 -14.51 18.09
N LEU A 42 4.21 -14.39 18.60
CA LEU A 42 4.62 -15.08 19.84
C LEU A 42 3.73 -14.67 21.02
N ILE A 43 3.48 -13.38 21.22
CA ILE A 43 2.64 -12.87 22.29
C ILE A 43 1.21 -13.41 22.17
N VAL A 44 0.58 -13.29 20.99
CA VAL A 44 -0.80 -13.74 20.75
C VAL A 44 -0.93 -15.26 20.93
N SER A 45 0.08 -16.04 20.54
CA SER A 45 0.07 -17.50 20.73
C SER A 45 -0.03 -17.92 22.20
N GLN A 46 0.56 -17.14 23.13
CA GLN A 46 0.45 -17.40 24.57
C GLN A 46 -0.96 -17.15 25.09
N PHE A 47 -1.64 -16.13 24.55
CA PHE A 47 -3.02 -15.79 24.93
C PHE A 47 -4.06 -16.79 24.40
N GLN A 48 -3.76 -17.49 23.29
CA GLN A 48 -4.64 -18.51 22.71
C GLN A 48 -4.54 -19.88 23.41
N MET A 49 -3.47 -20.14 24.18
CA MET A 49 -3.25 -21.40 24.91
C MET A 49 -3.76 -21.39 26.36
N GLY A 50 -4.41 -20.31 26.83
CA GLY A 50 -4.99 -20.23 28.17
C GLY A 50 -6.32 -21.01 28.28
N PRO A 51 -6.71 -21.49 29.49
CA PRO A 51 -7.99 -22.18 29.67
C PRO A 51 -9.15 -21.28 29.22
N ALA A 52 -10.00 -21.79 28.33
CA ALA A 52 -11.21 -21.14 27.86
C ALA A 52 -12.25 -21.06 28.99
N GLY A 53 -11.98 -20.22 29.99
CA GLY A 53 -12.89 -19.92 31.09
C GLY A 53 -13.94 -18.88 30.68
N PRO A 54 -15.07 -18.78 31.40
CA PRO A 54 -16.18 -17.87 31.06
C PRO A 54 -15.86 -16.36 31.17
N GLY A 55 -14.60 -15.98 31.43
CA GLY A 55 -14.10 -14.60 31.52
C GLY A 55 -13.34 -14.10 30.28
N GLY A 56 -13.45 -14.80 29.14
CA GLY A 56 -12.64 -14.57 27.92
C GLY A 56 -12.82 -13.24 27.18
N SER A 57 -13.60 -12.28 27.71
CA SER A 57 -13.80 -10.96 27.07
C SER A 57 -12.57 -10.05 27.18
N GLY A 58 -11.72 -10.21 28.21
CA GLY A 58 -10.51 -9.40 28.41
C GLY A 58 -9.39 -9.70 27.41
N THR A 59 -9.18 -10.97 27.09
CA THR A 59 -8.10 -11.42 26.19
C THR A 59 -8.27 -10.87 24.77
N GLY A 60 -9.51 -10.82 24.26
CA GLY A 60 -9.80 -10.29 22.93
C GLY A 60 -9.48 -8.80 22.81
N LEU A 61 -9.83 -7.99 23.82
CA LEU A 61 -9.52 -6.56 23.83
C LEU A 61 -8.01 -6.31 23.88
N VAL A 62 -7.27 -7.06 24.71
CA VAL A 62 -5.80 -6.95 24.79
C VAL A 62 -5.16 -7.25 23.44
N VAL A 63 -5.52 -8.38 22.79
CA VAL A 63 -5.00 -8.73 21.46
C VAL A 63 -5.33 -7.64 20.43
N ALA A 64 -6.54 -7.09 20.45
CA ALA A 64 -6.94 -6.01 19.56
C ALA A 64 -6.11 -4.73 19.78
N LEU A 65 -5.88 -4.33 21.03
CA LEU A 65 -5.05 -3.15 21.36
C LEU A 65 -3.59 -3.35 20.97
N PHE A 66 -3.01 -4.53 21.22
CA PHE A 66 -1.66 -4.87 20.77
C PHE A 66 -1.57 -4.88 19.23
N GLY A 67 -2.56 -5.44 18.56
CA GLY A 67 -2.62 -5.45 17.09
C GLY A 67 -2.71 -4.03 16.51
N PHE A 68 -3.50 -3.17 17.13
CA PHE A 68 -3.58 -1.75 16.76
C PHE A 68 -2.26 -1.02 16.99
N ALA A 69 -1.62 -1.23 18.15
CA ALA A 69 -0.31 -0.66 18.45
C ALA A 69 0.77 -1.13 17.45
N LEU A 70 0.76 -2.42 17.09
CA LEU A 70 1.63 -2.96 16.04
C LEU A 70 1.36 -2.27 14.70
N ALA A 71 0.10 -2.13 14.28
CA ALA A 71 -0.23 -1.47 13.03
C ALA A 71 0.29 -0.03 12.98
N LEU A 72 0.11 0.75 14.06
CA LEU A 72 0.66 2.10 14.17
C LEU A 72 2.19 2.13 14.09
N PHE A 73 2.85 1.21 14.78
CA PHE A 73 4.30 1.06 14.74
C PHE A 73 4.79 0.75 13.32
N LEU A 74 4.17 -0.20 12.62
CA LEU A 74 4.52 -0.56 11.26
C LEU A 74 4.35 0.62 10.30
N VAL A 75 3.23 1.35 10.39
CA VAL A 75 3.02 2.55 9.56
C VAL A 75 4.11 3.58 9.82
N LEU A 76 4.45 3.85 11.08
CA LEU A 76 5.51 4.79 11.43
C LEU A 76 6.87 4.37 10.84
N VAL A 77 7.22 3.09 10.92
CA VAL A 77 8.45 2.54 10.34
C VAL A 77 8.47 2.76 8.81
N PHE A 78 7.39 2.44 8.11
CA PHE A 78 7.32 2.62 6.66
C PHE A 78 7.24 4.09 6.23
N CYS A 79 6.66 4.98 7.04
CA CYS A 79 6.76 6.43 6.85
C CYS A 79 8.23 6.89 6.92
N ALA A 80 9.00 6.40 7.89
CA ALA A 80 10.41 6.75 8.00
C ALA A 80 11.23 6.26 6.79
N VAL A 81 10.95 5.06 6.28
CA VAL A 81 11.54 4.54 5.03
C VAL A 81 11.19 5.44 3.84
N ALA A 82 9.92 5.82 3.69
CA ALA A 82 9.47 6.69 2.61
C ALA A 82 10.14 8.07 2.66
N ILE A 83 10.21 8.70 3.84
CA ILE A 83 10.88 9.99 4.05
C ILE A 83 12.35 9.90 3.63
N ALA A 84 13.07 8.90 4.12
CA ALA A 84 14.48 8.71 3.78
C ALA A 84 14.69 8.52 2.28
N TRP A 85 13.79 7.78 1.61
CA TRP A 85 13.84 7.63 0.16
C TRP A 85 13.55 8.93 -0.59
N HIS A 86 12.50 9.66 -0.21
CA HIS A 86 12.16 10.95 -0.82
C HIS A 86 13.31 11.95 -0.71
N ARG A 87 13.95 12.06 0.46
CA ARG A 87 15.09 12.96 0.69
C ARG A 87 16.33 12.52 -0.10
N TYR A 88 16.59 11.23 -0.20
CA TYR A 88 17.67 10.72 -1.04
C TYR A 88 17.51 11.14 -2.51
N ILE A 89 16.32 10.96 -3.08
CA ILE A 89 16.09 11.28 -4.50
C ILE A 89 15.93 12.78 -4.76
N LEU A 90 15.24 13.51 -3.87
CA LEU A 90 14.94 14.93 -4.09
C LEU A 90 16.07 15.84 -3.62
N LEU A 91 16.72 15.53 -2.51
CA LEU A 91 17.74 16.36 -1.88
C LEU A 91 19.17 15.79 -1.99
N ASN A 92 19.35 14.62 -2.61
CA ASN A 92 20.63 13.89 -2.68
C ASN A 92 21.23 13.57 -1.30
N GLU A 93 20.37 13.43 -0.28
CA GLU A 93 20.82 13.07 1.07
C GLU A 93 21.16 11.59 1.15
N VAL A 94 22.45 11.28 1.25
CA VAL A 94 22.93 9.89 1.28
C VAL A 94 22.54 9.22 2.61
N PRO A 95 21.85 8.06 2.57
CA PRO A 95 21.52 7.28 3.76
C PRO A 95 22.78 6.86 4.53
N ARG A 96 22.90 7.21 5.81
CA ARG A 96 24.05 6.84 6.66
C ARG A 96 23.69 5.72 7.63
N GLY A 97 24.53 4.69 7.68
CA GLY A 97 24.38 3.56 8.59
C GLY A 97 23.45 2.46 8.09
N LEU A 98 23.25 1.45 8.96
CA LEU A 98 22.40 0.28 8.71
C LEU A 98 20.90 0.58 8.88
N PHE A 99 20.57 1.59 9.69
CA PHE A 99 19.20 2.06 9.91
C PHE A 99 19.16 3.57 9.65
N PRO A 100 19.15 4.02 8.39
CA PRO A 100 19.15 5.44 8.03
C PRO A 100 17.77 6.10 8.21
N ILE A 101 16.94 5.56 9.11
CA ILE A 101 15.59 6.04 9.41
C ILE A 101 15.62 6.84 10.71
N SER A 102 15.06 8.04 10.66
CA SER A 102 14.93 8.92 11.82
C SER A 102 13.44 9.11 12.15
N ILE A 103 13.06 8.80 13.38
CA ILE A 103 11.72 9.08 13.92
C ILE A 103 11.81 10.40 14.67
N ASN A 104 11.50 11.50 13.99
CA ASN A 104 11.51 12.86 14.54
C ASN A 104 10.18 13.57 14.25
N GLY A 105 10.09 14.87 14.54
CA GLY A 105 8.87 15.66 14.26
C GLY A 105 8.43 15.61 12.79
N LEU A 106 9.35 15.43 11.84
CA LEU A 106 9.04 15.24 10.43
C LEU A 106 8.26 13.94 10.19
N ALA A 107 8.66 12.84 10.85
CA ALA A 107 7.98 11.55 10.76
C ALA A 107 6.54 11.62 11.30
N VAL A 108 6.31 12.41 12.35
CA VAL A 108 4.97 12.64 12.90
C VAL A 108 4.11 13.47 11.94
N SER A 109 4.64 14.56 11.36
CA SER A 109 3.95 15.36 10.35
C SER A 109 3.61 14.54 9.10
N TYR A 110 4.51 13.67 8.68
CA TYR A 110 4.26 12.73 7.58
C TYR A 110 3.18 11.72 7.95
N LEU A 111 3.27 11.10 9.13
CA LEU A 111 2.30 10.12 9.62
C LEU A 111 0.89 10.71 9.71
N THR A 112 0.75 11.93 10.25
CA THR A 112 -0.55 12.61 10.36
C THR A 112 -1.15 12.92 9.00
N ARG A 113 -0.34 13.30 7.99
CA ARG A 113 -0.81 13.47 6.61
C ARG A 113 -1.25 12.15 6.00
N VAL A 114 -0.47 11.08 6.17
CA VAL A 114 -0.83 9.73 5.71
C VAL A 114 -2.14 9.29 6.38
N ALA A 115 -2.25 9.40 7.70
CA ALA A 115 -3.44 9.02 8.45
C ALA A 115 -4.68 9.80 8.02
N GLY A 116 -4.57 11.11 7.81
CA GLY A 116 -5.69 11.94 7.34
C GLY A 116 -6.17 11.56 5.94
N ILE A 117 -5.24 11.33 5.00
CA ILE A 117 -5.58 10.87 3.65
C ILE A 117 -6.16 9.45 3.69
N SER A 118 -5.56 8.54 4.44
CA SER A 118 -6.04 7.16 4.58
C SER A 118 -7.44 7.10 5.20
N LEU A 119 -7.73 7.92 6.21
CA LEU A 119 -9.06 8.01 6.81
C LEU A 119 -10.11 8.48 5.79
N LEU A 120 -9.79 9.53 5.02
CA LEU A 120 -10.65 10.02 3.93
C LEU A 120 -10.92 8.91 2.90
N LEU A 121 -9.87 8.19 2.49
CA LEU A 121 -9.97 7.10 1.52
C LEU A 121 -10.76 5.91 2.06
N ILE A 122 -10.64 5.58 3.36
CA ILE A 122 -11.44 4.54 4.00
C ILE A 122 -12.92 4.91 3.94
N VAL A 123 -13.28 6.15 4.32
CA VAL A 123 -14.67 6.62 4.25
C VAL A 123 -15.21 6.55 2.82
N LEU A 124 -14.44 7.01 1.84
CA LEU A 124 -14.82 6.95 0.42
C LEU A 124 -14.97 5.52 -0.07
N SER A 125 -14.07 4.62 0.34
CA SER A 125 -14.08 3.21 -0.05
C SER A 125 -15.28 2.49 0.55
N VAL A 126 -15.58 2.70 1.83
CA VAL A 126 -16.75 2.12 2.51
C VAL A 126 -18.04 2.61 1.85
N ALA A 127 -18.16 3.90 1.57
CA ALA A 127 -19.32 4.45 0.86
C ALA A 127 -19.47 3.84 -0.54
N ALA A 128 -18.39 3.75 -1.32
CA ALA A 128 -18.41 3.15 -2.66
C ALA A 128 -18.76 1.65 -2.62
N MET A 129 -18.15 0.89 -1.71
CA MET A 129 -18.45 -0.54 -1.50
C MET A 129 -19.91 -0.76 -1.10
N THR A 130 -20.44 0.10 -0.23
CA THR A 130 -21.84 0.01 0.24
C THR A 130 -22.78 0.28 -0.93
N LEU A 131 -22.59 1.37 -1.67
CA LEU A 131 -23.39 1.68 -2.86
C LEU A 131 -23.37 0.53 -3.87
N ILE A 132 -22.19 -0.06 -4.09
CA ILE A 132 -22.02 -1.11 -5.10
C ILE A 132 -22.66 -2.42 -4.65
N ASN A 133 -22.39 -2.88 -3.43
CA ASN A 133 -22.94 -4.14 -2.94
C ASN A 133 -24.46 -4.08 -2.74
N PHE A 134 -25.02 -2.93 -2.39
CA PHE A 134 -26.45 -2.80 -2.12
C PHE A 134 -27.28 -2.31 -3.31
N ALA A 135 -26.69 -1.61 -4.29
CA ALA A 135 -27.42 -1.12 -5.47
C ALA A 135 -26.99 -1.81 -6.76
N ILE A 136 -25.68 -1.87 -7.04
CA ILE A 136 -25.17 -2.26 -8.36
C ILE A 136 -25.10 -3.79 -8.50
N VAL A 137 -24.56 -4.51 -7.52
CA VAL A 137 -24.42 -5.98 -7.59
C VAL A 137 -25.79 -6.68 -7.69
N PRO A 138 -26.82 -6.35 -6.88
CA PRO A 138 -28.13 -6.99 -7.01
C PRO A 138 -28.80 -6.68 -8.35
N LEU A 139 -28.67 -5.44 -8.83
CA LEU A 139 -29.21 -5.01 -10.13
C LEU A 139 -28.55 -5.77 -11.28
N LEU A 140 -27.22 -5.86 -11.28
CA LEU A 140 -26.49 -6.58 -12.33
C LEU A 140 -26.74 -8.09 -12.25
N SER A 141 -26.87 -8.66 -11.04
CA SER A 141 -27.22 -10.07 -10.86
C SER A 141 -28.62 -10.37 -11.39
N ALA A 142 -29.58 -9.47 -11.15
CA ALA A 142 -30.94 -9.58 -11.67
C ALA A 142 -31.02 -9.44 -13.20
N ILE A 143 -30.21 -8.57 -13.80
CA ILE A 143 -30.17 -8.36 -15.26
C ILE A 143 -29.44 -9.50 -15.98
N ALA A 144 -28.32 -9.95 -15.42
CA ALA A 144 -27.47 -10.96 -16.05
C ALA A 144 -28.00 -12.39 -15.87
N GLY A 145 -29.06 -12.59 -15.07
CA GLY A 145 -29.44 -13.92 -14.59
C GLY A 145 -28.28 -14.64 -13.90
N ALA A 146 -27.34 -13.85 -13.35
CA ALA A 146 -26.09 -14.35 -12.82
C ALA A 146 -26.34 -14.80 -11.39
N ASP A 147 -26.70 -16.08 -11.26
CA ASP A 147 -26.50 -16.83 -10.03
C ASP A 147 -25.00 -16.76 -9.64
N ASN A 148 -24.64 -17.31 -8.47
CA ASN A 148 -23.24 -17.42 -7.98
C ASN A 148 -22.29 -18.26 -8.89
N GLY A 149 -22.58 -18.41 -10.18
CA GLY A 149 -21.74 -19.04 -11.19
C GLY A 149 -20.61 -18.13 -11.71
N PHE A 150 -19.90 -18.63 -12.72
CA PHE A 150 -18.67 -18.01 -13.25
C PHE A 150 -18.86 -16.55 -13.68
N ALA A 151 -19.99 -16.20 -14.30
CA ALA A 151 -20.28 -14.84 -14.73
C ALA A 151 -20.38 -13.85 -13.55
N GLY A 152 -21.00 -14.26 -12.44
CA GLY A 152 -21.07 -13.45 -11.21
C GLY A 152 -19.70 -13.27 -10.54
N ILE A 153 -18.85 -14.31 -10.59
CA ILE A 153 -17.47 -14.23 -10.09
C ILE A 153 -16.63 -13.25 -10.92
N VAL A 154 -16.70 -13.34 -12.25
CA VAL A 154 -15.97 -12.42 -13.14
C VAL A 154 -16.44 -10.99 -12.95
N LEU A 155 -17.75 -10.78 -12.84
CA LEU A 155 -18.32 -9.46 -12.62
C LEU A 155 -17.89 -8.86 -11.28
N SER A 156 -18.04 -9.61 -10.18
CA SER A 156 -17.62 -9.15 -8.85
C SER A 156 -16.14 -8.82 -8.80
N PHE A 157 -15.28 -9.68 -9.37
CA PHE A 157 -13.85 -9.41 -9.47
C PHE A 157 -13.53 -8.15 -10.27
N ALA A 158 -14.14 -7.97 -11.45
CA ALA A 158 -13.94 -6.79 -12.28
C ALA A 158 -14.40 -5.51 -11.56
N THR A 159 -15.53 -5.56 -10.87
CA THR A 159 -16.05 -4.44 -10.08
C THR A 159 -15.12 -4.08 -8.92
N THR A 160 -14.65 -5.07 -8.15
CA THR A 160 -13.67 -4.85 -7.08
C THR A 160 -12.38 -4.22 -7.61
N LEU A 161 -11.85 -4.73 -8.73
CA LEU A 161 -10.63 -4.22 -9.33
C LEU A 161 -10.79 -2.78 -9.82
N ALA A 162 -11.93 -2.46 -10.43
CA ALA A 162 -12.25 -1.09 -10.85
C ALA A 162 -12.26 -0.12 -9.67
N ILE A 163 -12.86 -0.50 -8.54
CA ILE A 163 -12.92 0.36 -7.36
C ILE A 163 -11.53 0.51 -6.73
N MET A 164 -10.75 -0.57 -6.66
CA MET A 164 -9.37 -0.49 -6.19
C MET A 164 -8.54 0.50 -7.02
N VAL A 165 -8.69 0.49 -8.35
CA VAL A 165 -8.02 1.46 -9.22
C VAL A 165 -8.49 2.89 -8.94
N LEU A 166 -9.80 3.11 -8.75
CA LEU A 166 -10.35 4.44 -8.46
C LEU A 166 -9.89 4.99 -7.11
N VAL A 167 -9.90 4.16 -6.06
CA VAL A 167 -9.41 4.54 -4.74
C VAL A 167 -7.91 4.84 -4.81
N GLN A 168 -7.12 3.98 -5.45
CA GLN A 168 -5.69 4.24 -5.66
C GLN A 168 -5.45 5.49 -6.50
N TYR A 169 -6.32 5.82 -7.46
CA TYR A 169 -6.21 7.01 -8.28
C TYR A 169 -6.37 8.28 -7.46
N VAL A 170 -7.37 8.31 -6.58
CA VAL A 170 -7.51 9.40 -5.62
C VAL A 170 -6.31 9.42 -4.68
N ALA A 171 -5.94 8.28 -4.10
CA ALA A 171 -4.83 8.16 -3.17
C ALA A 171 -3.51 8.70 -3.74
N MET A 172 -3.12 8.24 -4.93
CA MET A 172 -1.87 8.63 -5.59
C MET A 172 -1.79 10.14 -5.80
N ARG A 173 -2.91 10.79 -6.16
CA ARG A 173 -2.97 12.24 -6.34
C ARG A 173 -2.85 13.03 -5.04
N LEU A 174 -3.50 12.57 -3.96
CA LEU A 174 -3.41 13.21 -2.65
C LEU A 174 -2.03 12.98 -2.01
N PHE A 175 -1.45 11.79 -2.22
CA PHE A 175 -0.14 11.42 -1.69
C PHE A 175 1.03 12.13 -2.38
N VAL A 176 0.82 12.85 -3.49
CA VAL A 176 1.84 13.81 -4.02
C VAL A 176 2.19 14.89 -2.98
N SER A 177 1.37 15.12 -1.95
CA SER A 177 1.72 15.98 -0.82
C SER A 177 2.79 15.39 0.12
N LEU A 178 2.99 14.06 0.12
CA LEU A 178 3.89 13.39 1.06
C LEU A 178 5.38 13.70 0.81
N PRO A 179 5.90 13.66 -0.44
CA PRO A 179 7.27 14.10 -0.70
C PRO A 179 7.51 15.56 -0.27
N ALA A 180 6.49 16.43 -0.41
CA ALA A 180 6.58 17.82 0.04
C ALA A 180 6.91 17.92 1.53
N ILE A 181 6.28 17.10 2.37
CA ILE A 181 6.60 17.02 3.80
C ILE A 181 8.02 16.51 3.99
N ALA A 182 8.45 15.48 3.26
CA ALA A 182 9.78 14.91 3.42
C ALA A 182 10.91 15.91 3.10
N VAL A 183 10.67 16.84 2.16
CA VAL A 183 11.56 17.95 1.82
C VAL A 183 11.27 19.24 2.59
N GLU A 184 10.48 19.16 3.67
CA GLU A 184 10.16 20.27 4.57
C GLU A 184 9.41 21.44 3.90
N ASN A 185 8.76 21.19 2.76
CA ASN A 185 7.82 22.12 2.13
C ASN A 185 6.44 22.02 2.78
N THR A 186 6.31 22.58 3.98
CA THR A 186 5.08 22.50 4.80
C THR A 186 3.92 23.34 4.27
N GLY A 187 4.18 24.28 3.35
CA GLY A 187 3.15 25.10 2.72
C GLY A 187 2.32 24.35 1.66
N PHE A 188 2.80 23.20 1.19
CA PHE A 188 2.14 22.43 0.15
C PHE A 188 0.98 21.60 0.70
N SER A 189 -0.24 21.98 0.35
CA SER A 189 -1.46 21.36 0.87
C SER A 189 -1.94 20.15 0.04
N ILE A 190 -2.94 19.43 0.55
CA ILE A 190 -3.61 18.35 -0.19
C ILE A 190 -4.34 18.90 -1.44
N GLY A 191 -4.87 20.12 -1.36
CA GLY A 191 -5.48 20.80 -2.49
C GLY A 191 -4.48 21.09 -3.60
N ASP A 192 -3.27 21.53 -3.22
CA ASP A 192 -2.17 21.77 -4.16
C ASP A 192 -1.70 20.47 -4.81
N ALA A 193 -1.59 19.39 -4.04
CA ALA A 193 -1.27 18.06 -4.56
C ALA A 193 -2.29 17.58 -5.61
N TRP A 194 -3.58 17.80 -5.35
CA TRP A 194 -4.62 17.50 -6.33
C TRP A 194 -4.48 18.36 -7.58
N ALA A 195 -4.34 19.68 -7.44
CA ALA A 195 -4.19 20.58 -8.59
C ALA A 195 -2.96 20.24 -9.44
N ALA A 196 -1.79 20.10 -8.82
CA ALA A 196 -0.52 19.82 -9.48
C ALA A 196 -0.52 18.47 -10.22
N SER A 197 -1.02 17.40 -9.57
CA SER A 197 -1.11 16.07 -10.18
C SER A 197 -2.15 15.98 -11.31
N GLY A 198 -3.02 16.99 -11.46
CA GLY A 198 -4.06 17.02 -12.50
C GLY A 198 -3.52 16.97 -13.93
N ARG A 199 -2.32 17.52 -14.16
CA ARG A 199 -1.66 17.48 -15.48
C ARG A 199 -1.30 16.06 -15.91
N GLU A 200 -1.01 15.18 -14.96
CA GLU A 200 -0.61 13.79 -15.20
C GLU A 200 -1.76 12.80 -14.95
N ARG A 201 -3.02 13.27 -14.84
CA ARG A 201 -4.21 12.45 -14.53
C ARG A 201 -4.34 11.18 -15.37
N GLY A 202 -4.13 11.29 -16.69
CA GLY A 202 -4.23 10.16 -17.60
C GLY A 202 -3.07 9.18 -17.43
N ALA A 203 -1.88 9.68 -17.11
CA ALA A 203 -0.72 8.84 -16.85
C ALA A 203 -0.90 8.08 -15.53
N ILE A 204 -1.30 8.77 -14.45
CA ILE A 204 -1.60 8.19 -13.13
C ILE A 204 -2.63 7.05 -13.27
N PHE A 205 -3.74 7.29 -13.98
CA PHE A 205 -4.76 6.26 -14.19
C PHE A 205 -4.18 4.99 -14.83
N TRP A 206 -3.45 5.13 -15.94
CA TRP A 206 -2.89 3.97 -16.64
C TRP A 206 -1.78 3.27 -15.86
N ILE A 207 -0.96 4.00 -15.10
CA ILE A 207 0.03 3.41 -14.19
C ILE A 207 -0.68 2.48 -13.20
N LEU A 208 -1.77 2.95 -12.59
CA LEU A 208 -2.51 2.19 -11.59
C LEU A 208 -3.23 0.99 -12.18
N VAL A 209 -3.80 1.10 -13.39
CA VAL A 209 -4.38 -0.04 -14.11
C VAL A 209 -3.32 -1.11 -14.36
N ILE A 210 -2.18 -0.73 -14.94
CA ILE A 210 -1.09 -1.66 -15.27
C ILE A 210 -0.56 -2.31 -13.98
N MET A 211 -0.32 -1.52 -12.93
CA MET A 211 0.19 -2.04 -11.66
C MET A 211 -0.81 -2.94 -10.95
N THR A 212 -2.10 -2.60 -10.95
CA THR A 212 -3.14 -3.44 -10.35
C THR A 212 -3.20 -4.77 -11.07
N ILE A 213 -3.21 -4.79 -12.40
CA ILE A 213 -3.17 -6.02 -13.19
C ILE A 213 -1.89 -6.81 -12.91
N ALA A 214 -0.73 -6.16 -12.87
CA ALA A 214 0.55 -6.81 -12.61
C ALA A 214 0.61 -7.45 -11.23
N VAL A 215 0.16 -6.75 -10.18
CA VAL A 215 0.15 -7.26 -8.81
C VAL A 215 -0.82 -8.43 -8.68
N TRP A 216 -2.06 -8.27 -9.13
CA TRP A 216 -3.05 -9.35 -9.04
C TRP A 216 -2.67 -10.55 -9.92
N GLY A 217 -2.14 -10.31 -11.11
CA GLY A 217 -1.61 -11.36 -11.98
C GLY A 217 -0.45 -12.12 -11.33
N THR A 218 0.45 -11.40 -10.65
CA THR A 218 1.57 -12.02 -9.92
C THR A 218 1.07 -12.82 -8.72
N ILE A 219 0.15 -12.27 -7.91
CA ILE A 219 -0.45 -12.98 -6.78
C ILE A 219 -1.14 -14.25 -7.27
N LEU A 220 -1.92 -14.17 -8.34
CA LEU A 220 -2.60 -15.31 -8.93
C LEU A 220 -1.57 -16.36 -9.42
N LEU A 221 -0.55 -15.95 -10.16
CA LEU A 221 0.50 -16.85 -10.67
C LEU A 221 1.26 -17.56 -9.54
N VAL A 222 1.56 -16.85 -8.45
CA VAL A 222 2.30 -17.39 -7.30
C VAL A 222 1.41 -18.27 -6.42
N THR A 223 0.12 -17.96 -6.27
CA THR A 223 -0.77 -18.69 -5.36
C THR A 223 -1.46 -19.88 -6.03
N LEU A 224 -1.79 -19.81 -7.33
CA LEU A 224 -2.51 -20.87 -8.06
C LEU A 224 -1.92 -22.28 -7.90
N PRO A 225 -0.60 -22.50 -7.98
CA PRO A 225 -0.01 -23.85 -7.81
C PRO A 225 -0.20 -24.44 -6.41
N PHE A 226 -0.58 -23.61 -5.44
CA PHE A 226 -0.72 -23.96 -4.03
C PHE A 226 -2.17 -23.91 -3.54
N VAL A 227 -3.12 -23.59 -4.41
CA VAL A 227 -4.55 -23.66 -4.07
C VAL A 227 -4.92 -25.13 -3.93
N PRO A 228 -5.29 -25.62 -2.73
CA PRO A 228 -5.78 -26.98 -2.58
C PRO A 228 -7.01 -27.17 -3.47
N SER A 229 -7.23 -28.36 -4.00
CA SER A 229 -8.42 -28.72 -4.78
C SER A 229 -9.75 -28.71 -3.97
N GLY A 230 -9.80 -27.98 -2.84
CA GLY A 230 -10.94 -27.84 -1.93
C GLY A 230 -11.32 -26.38 -1.67
N PRO A 231 -12.37 -26.11 -0.87
CA PRO A 231 -12.95 -24.77 -0.75
C PRO A 231 -11.95 -23.71 -0.23
N PRO A 232 -11.87 -22.53 -0.87
CA PRO A 232 -10.76 -21.58 -0.76
C PRO A 232 -10.69 -20.74 0.52
N ILE A 233 -11.52 -20.99 1.54
CA ILE A 233 -11.82 -19.98 2.58
C ILE A 233 -10.94 -20.10 3.85
N ALA A 234 -10.19 -21.20 4.05
CA ALA A 234 -9.49 -21.42 5.33
C ALA A 234 -8.01 -21.83 5.26
N ALA A 235 -7.43 -22.04 4.08
CA ALA A 235 -6.03 -22.45 3.98
C ALA A 235 -5.12 -21.24 4.09
N GLN A 236 -4.33 -21.16 5.17
CA GLN A 236 -3.20 -20.24 5.23
C GLN A 236 -2.27 -20.53 4.03
N PRO A 237 -1.76 -19.49 3.33
CA PRO A 237 -0.81 -19.70 2.27
C PRO A 237 0.38 -20.49 2.84
N PRO A 238 0.87 -21.53 2.15
CA PRO A 238 2.08 -22.24 2.56
C PRO A 238 3.22 -21.25 2.83
N LEU A 239 4.08 -21.52 3.82
CA LEU A 239 5.20 -20.65 4.18
C LEU A 239 6.03 -20.23 2.95
N ILE A 240 6.20 -21.13 1.99
CA ILE A 240 6.91 -20.86 0.74
C ILE A 240 6.25 -19.74 -0.07
N VAL A 241 4.92 -19.70 -0.15
CA VAL A 241 4.17 -18.62 -0.82
C VAL A 241 4.40 -17.30 -0.10
N SER A 242 4.32 -17.29 1.23
CA SER A 242 4.58 -16.08 2.03
C SER A 242 5.98 -15.53 1.80
N VAL A 243 7.00 -16.39 1.75
CA VAL A 243 8.40 -15.99 1.47
C VAL A 243 8.55 -15.43 0.05
N LEU A 244 7.95 -16.08 -0.95
CA LEU A 244 8.00 -15.63 -2.34
C LEU A 244 7.31 -14.27 -2.55
N LEU A 245 6.32 -13.92 -1.73
CA LEU A 245 5.64 -12.63 -1.80
C LEU A 245 6.44 -11.48 -1.20
N ILE A 246 7.46 -11.72 -0.36
CA ILE A 246 8.23 -10.64 0.30
C ILE A 246 8.92 -9.72 -0.73
N PRO A 247 9.69 -10.23 -1.71
CA PRO A 247 10.32 -9.36 -2.71
C PRO A 247 9.31 -8.61 -3.58
N ILE A 248 8.15 -9.23 -3.85
CA ILE A 248 7.07 -8.62 -4.64
C ILE A 248 6.46 -7.45 -3.88
N GLN A 249 6.16 -7.63 -2.58
CA GLN A 249 5.63 -6.57 -1.72
C GLN A 249 6.66 -5.45 -1.54
N TRP A 250 7.92 -5.79 -1.34
CA TRP A 250 9.02 -4.81 -1.28
C TRP A 250 9.10 -3.98 -2.56
N PHE A 251 9.09 -4.63 -3.73
CA PHE A 251 9.14 -3.94 -5.02
C PHE A 251 7.92 -3.03 -5.18
N TYR A 252 6.71 -3.51 -4.90
CA TYR A 252 5.50 -2.72 -5.00
C TYR A 252 5.54 -1.49 -4.08
N PHE A 253 6.01 -1.65 -2.84
CA PHE A 253 6.19 -0.55 -1.90
C PHE A 253 7.18 0.51 -2.44
N MET A 254 8.38 0.08 -2.84
CA MET A 254 9.40 0.97 -3.40
C MET A 254 8.91 1.67 -4.66
N PHE A 255 8.21 0.94 -5.53
CA PHE A 255 7.63 1.44 -6.77
C PHE A 255 6.61 2.56 -6.52
N ASN A 256 5.69 2.39 -5.57
CA ASN A 256 4.73 3.43 -5.22
C ASN A 256 5.41 4.70 -4.68
N ILE A 257 6.39 4.56 -3.79
CA ILE A 257 7.12 5.72 -3.24
C ILE A 257 7.94 6.42 -4.34
N CYS A 258 8.57 5.66 -5.23
CA CYS A 258 9.28 6.22 -6.37
C CYS A 258 8.35 6.99 -7.30
N ILE A 259 7.16 6.47 -7.62
CA ILE A 259 6.16 7.21 -8.39
C ILE A 259 5.80 8.52 -7.71
N LEU A 260 5.50 8.51 -6.41
CA LEU A 260 5.16 9.73 -5.68
C LEU A 260 6.29 10.76 -5.77
N THR A 261 7.53 10.30 -5.61
CA THR A 261 8.72 11.15 -5.72
C THR A 261 8.87 11.74 -7.12
N THR A 262 8.71 10.92 -8.16
CA THR A 262 8.78 11.35 -9.55
C THR A 262 7.64 12.32 -9.88
N LEU A 263 6.40 12.01 -9.48
CA LEU A 263 5.25 12.89 -9.69
C LEU A 263 5.44 14.24 -9.00
N TYR A 264 5.94 14.26 -7.77
CA TYR A 264 6.28 15.50 -7.08
C TYR A 264 7.36 16.28 -7.84
N GLY A 265 8.46 15.61 -8.21
CA GLY A 265 9.55 16.22 -8.97
C GLY A 265 9.09 16.87 -10.28
N ILE A 266 8.23 16.20 -11.07
CA ILE A 266 7.81 16.74 -12.37
C ILE A 266 6.65 17.76 -12.27
N THR A 267 5.74 17.60 -11.31
CA THR A 267 4.54 18.45 -11.22
C THR A 267 4.72 19.66 -10.32
N VAL A 268 5.61 19.58 -9.34
CA VAL A 268 5.86 20.64 -8.36
C VAL A 268 7.22 21.29 -8.58
N GLU A 269 8.29 20.50 -8.73
CA GLU A 269 9.65 21.03 -8.92
C GLU A 269 10.02 21.27 -10.40
N GLY A 270 9.20 20.82 -11.35
CA GLY A 270 9.43 21.00 -12.78
C GLY A 270 10.58 20.17 -13.36
N ARG A 271 10.99 19.07 -12.71
CA ARG A 271 12.04 18.16 -13.21
C ARG A 271 11.62 17.47 -14.51
N GLU A 272 12.61 17.12 -15.34
CA GLU A 272 12.44 16.36 -16.58
C GLU A 272 12.72 14.86 -16.36
N ILE A 273 12.13 14.00 -17.20
CA ILE A 273 12.21 12.52 -17.12
C ILE A 273 12.48 11.87 -18.47
#